data_AF-A0A954W1Y7-F1
#
_entry.id   AF-A0A954W1Y7-F1
#
_cell.length_a   1.000
_cell.length_b   1.000
_cell.length_c   1.000
_cell.angle_alpha   90.00
_cell.angle_beta   90.00
_cell.angle_gamma   90.00
#
_symmetry.space_group_name_H-M   'P 1'
#
loop_
_entity.id
_entity.type
_entity.pdbx_description
1 polymer ?
#
loop_
_entity_poly.entity_id
_entity_poly.type
_entity_poly.pdbx_seq_one_letter_code
_entity_poly.pdbx_strand_id
1 'polypeptide(L)' 'SYMSPEQIEGDPNRVGPPADQFSLGVILFELLTGQLPFQGSTARVIGQIVCEQPPRP' A
#
# COMPACT_ATOMS: atom_id res chain seq x y z
N SER A 1 4.01 -3.80 -2.77
CA SER A 1 4.56 -3.26 -1.50
C SER A 1 3.44 -3.24 -0.48
N TYR A 2 3.71 -3.56 0.79
CA TYR A 2 2.73 -3.51 1.88
C TYR A 2 2.79 -2.20 2.67
N MET A 3 3.73 -1.31 2.33
CA MET A 3 3.94 -0.07 3.06
C MET A 3 2.79 0.89 2.82
N SER A 4 2.24 1.42 3.90
CA SER A 4 1.19 2.43 3.89
C SER A 4 1.71 3.82 3.47
N PRO A 5 0.86 4.72 2.95
CA PRO A 5 1.26 6.07 2.56
C PRO A 5 1.96 6.85 3.68
N GLU A 6 1.46 6.74 4.91
CA GLU A 6 2.03 7.40 6.10
C GLU A 6 3.43 6.88 6.44
N GLN A 7 3.71 5.61 6.18
CA GLN A 7 5.04 5.04 6.36
C GLN A 7 6.01 5.53 5.28
N ILE A 8 5.52 5.80 4.06
CA ILE A 8 6.31 6.34 2.95
C ILE A 8 6.66 7.82 3.20
N GLU A 9 5.73 8.60 3.77
CA GLU A 9 5.97 10.00 4.17
C GLU A 9 7.04 10.10 5.28
N GLY A 10 7.30 9.02 6.01
CA GLY A 10 8.42 8.93 6.95
C GLY A 10 8.22 9.70 8.26
N ASP A 11 6.99 10.09 8.60
CA ASP A 11 6.67 10.69 9.90
C ASP A 11 6.29 9.60 10.91
N PRO A 12 7.20 9.20 11.82
CA PRO A 12 6.96 8.12 12.77
C PRO A 12 5.83 8.42 13.76
N ASN A 13 5.42 9.68 13.92
CA ASN A 13 4.28 10.04 14.77
C ASN A 13 2.92 9.82 14.08
N ARG A 14 2.93 9.65 12.74
CA ARG A 14 1.73 9.44 11.93
C ARG A 14 1.53 7.97 11.56
N VAL A 15 2.55 7.14 11.74
CA VAL A 15 2.45 5.68 11.58
C VAL A 15 1.72 5.10 12.79
N GLY A 16 0.58 4.45 12.53
CA GLY A 16 -0.26 3.87 13.58
C GLY A 16 -1.19 2.78 13.04
N PRO A 17 -2.27 2.43 13.77
CA PRO A 17 -3.20 1.37 13.37
C PRO A 17 -3.74 1.43 11.91
N PRO A 18 -3.91 2.62 11.28
CA PRO A 18 -4.27 2.70 9.86
C PRO A 18 -3.27 2.04 8.90
N ALA A 19 -1.97 1.98 9.26
CA ALA A 19 -0.92 1.37 8.46
C ALA A 19 -1.11 -0.15 8.35
N ASP A 20 -1.51 -0.78 9.46
CA ASP A 20 -1.83 -2.21 9.50
C ASP A 20 -3.11 -2.50 8.69
N GLN A 21 -4.08 -1.60 8.69
CA GLN A 21 -5.31 -1.73 7.89
C GLN A 21 -5.01 -1.66 6.39
N PHE A 22 -4.12 -0.77 5.96
CA PHE A 22 -3.64 -0.71 4.59
C PHE A 22 -2.93 -2.01 4.19
N SER A 23 -2.00 -2.48 5.03
CA SER A 23 -1.26 -3.71 4.81
C SER A 23 -2.19 -4.92 4.68
N LEU A 24 -3.20 -5.02 5.56
CA LEU A 24 -4.21 -6.07 5.51
C LEU A 24 -5.04 -6.01 4.23
N GLY A 25 -5.39 -4.82 3.75
CA GLY A 25 -6.09 -4.62 2.48
C GLY A 25 -5.28 -5.11 1.27
N VAL A 26 -3.98 -4.81 1.25
CA VAL A 26 -3.06 -5.29 0.21
C VAL A 26 -2.96 -6.82 0.23
N ILE A 27 -2.83 -7.42 1.42
CA ILE A 27 -2.80 -8.89 1.58
C ILE A 27 -4.10 -9.51 1.09
N LEU A 28 -5.25 -8.94 1.46
CA LEU A 28 -6.55 -9.46 1.03
C LEU A 28 -6.71 -9.39 -0.49
N PHE A 29 -6.29 -8.29 -1.11
CA PHE A 29 -6.29 -8.16 -2.57
C PHE A 29 -5.42 -9.22 -3.24
N GLU A 30 -4.22 -9.47 -2.69
CA GLU A 30 -3.31 -10.49 -3.20
C GLU A 30 -3.88 -11.91 -3.05
N LEU A 31 -4.55 -12.20 -1.93
CA LEU A 31 -5.22 -13.49 -1.73
C LEU A 31 -6.37 -13.71 -2.72
N LEU A 32 -7.09 -12.65 -3.09
CA LEU A 32 -8.22 -12.74 -4.02
C LEU A 32 -7.80 -12.83 -5.48
N THR A 33 -6.76 -12.08 -5.87
CA THR A 33 -6.37 -11.91 -7.28
C THR A 33 -5.12 -12.70 -7.66
N GLY A 34 -4.37 -13.20 -6.66
CA GLY A 34 -3.05 -13.80 -6.84
C GLY A 34 -1.97 -12.82 -7.28
N GLN A 35 -2.25 -11.50 -7.22
CA GLN A 35 -1.39 -10.43 -7.70
C GLN A 35 -1.38 -9.26 -6.71
N LEU A 36 -0.26 -8.55 -6.60
CA LEU A 36 -0.23 -7.32 -5.79
C LEU A 36 -1.01 -6.19 -6.50
N PRO A 37 -1.70 -5.31 -5.74
CA PRO A 37 -2.45 -4.18 -6.30
C PRO A 37 -1.55 -3.12 -6.94
N PHE A 38 -0.30 -3.01 -6.47
CA PHE A 38 0.70 -2.08 -7.00
C PHE A 38 1.97 -2.84 -7.40
N GLN A 39 2.37 -2.69 -8.67
CA GLN A 39 3.50 -3.40 -9.28
C GLN A 39 4.36 -2.44 -10.11
N GLY A 40 5.67 -2.68 -10.14
CA GLY A 40 6.63 -1.87 -10.90
C GLY A 40 7.89 -1.55 -10.09
N SER A 41 8.66 -0.56 -10.53
CA SER A 41 9.82 -0.08 -9.78
C SER A 41 9.40 0.52 -8.44
N THR A 42 10.29 0.50 -7.44
CA THR A 42 10.02 1.02 -6.09
C THR A 42 9.47 2.45 -6.12
N ALA A 43 10.07 3.33 -6.95
CA ALA A 43 9.60 4.71 -7.10
C ALA A 43 8.19 4.80 -7.72
N ARG A 44 7.85 3.90 -8.66
CA ARG A 44 6.52 3.84 -9.26
C ARG A 44 5.49 3.36 -8.23
N VAL A 45 5.79 2.29 -7.51
CA VAL A 45 4.90 1.74 -6.47
C VAL A 45 4.64 2.76 -5.37
N ILE A 46 5.67 3.49 -4.93
CA ILE A 46 5.52 4.61 -3.99
C ILE A 46 4.58 5.68 -4.54
N GLY A 47 4.77 6.10 -5.80
CA GLY A 47 3.88 7.06 -6.45
C GLY A 47 2.43 6.59 -6.53
N GLN A 48 2.21 5.31 -6.83
CA GLN A 48 0.85 4.75 -6.86
C GLN A 48 0.20 4.71 -5.47
N ILE A 49 0.95 4.37 -4.43
CA ILE A 49 0.40 4.32 -3.05
C ILE A 49 0.00 5.71 -2.55
N VAL A 50 0.74 6.76 -2.93
CA VAL A 50 0.47 8.14 -2.49
C VAL A 50 -0.59 8.83 -3.36
N CYS A 51 -0.62 8.57 -4.67
CA CYS A 51 -1.44 9.33 -5.62
C CYS A 51 -2.63 8.57 -6.22
N GLU A 52 -2.65 7.24 -6.17
CA GLU A 52 -3.67 6.42 -6.84
C GLU A 52 -4.51 5.61 -5.82
N GLN A 53 -5.79 5.42 -6.10
CA GLN A 53 -6.61 4.47 -5.36
C GLN A 53 -6.32 3.04 -5.84
N PRO A 54 -6.23 2.05 -4.93
CA PRO A 54 -5.97 0.67 -5.34
C PRO A 54 -7.05 0.19 -6.32
N PRO A 55 -6.66 -0.58 -7.36
CA PRO A 55 -7.62 -1.17 -8.28
C PRO A 55 -8.62 -2.06 -7.53
N ARG A 56 -9.83 -2.17 -8.07
CA ARG A 56 -10.87 -3.06 -7.50
C ARG A 56 -10.47 -4.50 -7.84
N PRO A 57 -10.52 -5.44 -6.88
CA PRO A 57 -10.26 -6.85 -7.13
C PRO A 57 -11.29 -7.49 -8.06
#